data_AF-A0A2R6H378-F1
#
_entry.id   AF-A0A2R6H378-F1
#
_cell.length_a   1.000
_cell.length_b   1.000
_cell.length_c   1.000
_cell.angle_alpha   90.00
_cell.angle_beta   90.00
_cell.angle_gamma   90.00
#
_symmetry.space_group_name_H-M   'P 1'
#
loop_
_entity.id
_entity.type
_entity.pdbx_description
1 polymer ?
#
loop_
_entity_poly.entity_id
_entity_poly.type
_entity_poly.pdbx_seq_one_letter_code
_entity_poly.pdbx_strand_id
1 'polypeptide(L)'
;MVVTELDAPSTIVQDENSTVSATVVNPGTQPVTDDVQYRVAGTAVVTESVTVQPGESTTVELEVSPGFLVGNFEHGIYTSSSATFGPVEVVSRTPTETTPGTPTETATPTEGGTGAETPTEGGAGAETPTEGAAGTETTTVG
;
A
#
# COMPACT_ATOMS: atom_id res chain seq x y z
N MET A 1 -7.39 24.00 -21.20
CA MET A 1 -7.11 24.43 -19.82
C MET A 1 -5.60 24.48 -19.63
N VAL A 2 -5.05 25.61 -19.19
CA VAL A 2 -3.59 25.84 -19.09
C VAL A 2 -3.16 25.83 -17.63
N VAL A 3 -2.05 25.17 -17.31
CA VAL A 3 -1.45 25.20 -15.96
C VAL A 3 -0.55 26.43 -15.88
N THR A 4 -0.78 27.30 -14.91
CA THR A 4 0.02 28.53 -14.74
C THR A 4 0.92 28.48 -13.52
N GLU A 5 0.58 27.65 -12.53
CA GLU A 5 1.32 27.52 -11.28
C GLU A 5 1.25 26.07 -10.79
N LEU A 6 2.35 25.60 -10.23
CA LEU A 6 2.48 24.32 -9.54
C LEU A 6 3.21 24.59 -8.24
N ASP A 7 2.54 24.34 -7.12
CA ASP A 7 3.13 24.35 -5.80
C ASP A 7 3.09 22.92 -5.23
N ALA A 8 4.28 22.36 -5.01
CA ALA A 8 4.44 21.00 -4.59
C ALA A 8 5.66 20.90 -3.67
N PRO A 9 5.64 20.00 -2.66
CA PRO A 9 6.80 19.74 -1.85
C PRO A 9 7.92 19.12 -2.71
N SER A 10 9.17 19.49 -2.40
CA SER A 10 10.36 18.88 -3.01
C SER A 10 10.59 17.45 -2.56
N THR A 11 9.96 17.03 -1.46
CA THR A 11 10.10 15.71 -0.86
C THR A 11 8.73 15.17 -0.48
N ILE A 12 8.42 13.94 -0.88
CA ILE A 12 7.19 13.22 -0.55
C ILE A 12 7.56 11.92 0.16
N VAL A 13 6.83 11.57 1.21
CA VAL A 13 7.01 10.28 1.90
C VAL A 13 6.14 9.23 1.23
N GLN A 14 6.73 8.09 0.93
CA GLN A 14 6.06 6.92 0.38
C GLN A 14 4.90 6.47 1.29
N ASP A 15 3.77 6.11 0.71
CA ASP A 15 2.55 5.69 1.42
C ASP A 15 1.98 6.72 2.41
N GLU A 16 2.38 7.99 2.31
CA GLU A 16 1.86 9.10 3.09
C GLU A 16 1.22 10.14 2.17
N ASN A 17 0.10 10.73 2.59
CA ASN A 17 -0.55 11.78 1.82
C ASN A 17 0.26 13.07 1.91
N SER A 18 0.57 13.65 0.77
CA SER A 18 1.13 14.99 0.61
C SER A 18 0.15 15.86 -0.19
N THR A 19 0.12 17.15 0.09
CA THR A 19 -0.72 18.09 -0.65
C THR A 19 0.10 18.72 -1.78
N VAL A 20 -0.46 18.69 -2.98
CA VAL A 20 0.04 19.42 -4.16
C VAL A 20 -1.06 20.36 -4.62
N SER A 21 -0.72 21.60 -4.95
CA SER A 21 -1.68 22.54 -5.51
C SER A 21 -1.25 23.04 -6.88
N ALA A 22 -2.23 23.33 -7.73
CA ALA A 22 -2.00 23.83 -9.07
C ALA A 22 -3.05 24.87 -9.45
N THR A 23 -2.62 25.95 -10.08
CA THR A 23 -3.55 26.92 -10.67
C THR A 23 -3.74 26.60 -12.15
N VAL A 24 -5.00 26.38 -12.52
CA VAL A 24 -5.42 26.16 -13.90
C VAL A 24 -6.27 27.32 -14.39
N VAL A 25 -6.07 27.71 -15.64
CA VAL A 25 -6.76 28.83 -16.31
C VAL A 25 -7.49 28.33 -17.54
N ASN A 26 -8.69 28.85 -17.78
CA ASN A 26 -9.37 28.73 -19.06
C ASN A 26 -9.27 30.06 -19.85
N PRO A 27 -8.31 30.19 -20.77
CA PRO A 27 -8.19 31.41 -21.58
C PRO A 27 -9.24 31.50 -22.70
N GLY A 28 -10.11 30.50 -22.85
CA GLY A 28 -11.12 30.43 -23.89
C GLY A 28 -12.39 31.22 -23.57
N THR A 29 -13.33 31.19 -24.51
CA THR A 29 -14.63 31.89 -24.43
C THR A 29 -15.80 30.97 -24.09
N GLN A 30 -15.54 29.68 -23.90
CA GLN A 30 -16.52 28.68 -23.47
C GLN A 30 -16.00 27.94 -22.22
N PRO A 31 -16.89 27.41 -21.36
CA PRO A 31 -16.47 26.59 -20.24
C PRO A 31 -15.69 25.36 -20.73
N VAL A 32 -14.67 24.97 -19.97
CA VAL A 32 -13.84 23.80 -20.25
C VAL A 32 -13.88 22.85 -19.06
N THR A 33 -14.10 21.57 -19.34
CA THR A 33 -13.92 20.47 -18.37
C THR A 33 -12.75 19.62 -18.84
N ASP A 34 -11.80 19.35 -17.97
CA ASP A 34 -10.57 18.64 -18.30
C ASP A 34 -10.03 17.89 -17.08
N ASP A 35 -9.23 16.85 -17.32
CA ASP A 35 -8.64 16.03 -16.28
C ASP A 35 -7.28 16.59 -15.88
N VAL A 36 -7.20 17.06 -14.63
CA VAL A 36 -5.96 17.48 -13.97
C VAL A 36 -5.30 16.25 -13.38
N GLN A 37 -4.12 15.90 -13.90
CA GLN A 37 -3.40 14.70 -13.48
C GLN A 37 -2.09 15.08 -12.81
N TYR A 38 -1.90 14.65 -11.57
CA TYR A 38 -0.57 14.67 -10.95
C TYR A 38 0.15 13.37 -11.30
N ARG A 39 1.35 13.52 -11.89
CA ARG A 39 2.18 12.39 -12.30
C ARG A 39 3.55 12.44 -11.63
N VAL A 40 4.09 11.28 -11.31
CA VAL A 40 5.47 11.08 -10.84
C VAL A 40 6.13 10.05 -11.74
N ALA A 41 7.31 10.35 -12.26
CA ALA A 41 8.02 9.52 -13.23
C ALA A 41 7.14 9.15 -14.46
N GLY A 42 6.27 10.07 -14.87
CA GLY A 42 5.31 9.86 -15.96
C GLY A 42 4.07 9.02 -15.62
N THR A 43 4.00 8.43 -14.42
CA THR A 43 2.84 7.64 -13.96
C THR A 43 1.84 8.53 -13.23
N ALA A 44 0.56 8.47 -13.61
CA ALA A 44 -0.49 9.21 -12.92
C ALA A 44 -0.74 8.62 -11.53
N VAL A 45 -0.55 9.46 -10.50
CA VAL A 45 -0.81 9.12 -9.09
C VAL A 45 -2.24 9.50 -8.73
N VAL A 46 -2.68 10.67 -9.20
CA VAL A 46 -4.03 11.21 -8.96
C VAL A 46 -4.56 11.82 -10.25
N THR A 47 -5.87 11.75 -10.43
CA THR A 47 -6.60 12.40 -11.53
C THR A 47 -7.87 13.01 -10.98
N GLU A 48 -8.09 14.29 -11.27
CA GLU A 48 -9.28 15.02 -10.87
C GLU A 48 -9.91 15.73 -12.07
N SER A 49 -11.23 15.60 -12.24
CA SER A 49 -11.95 16.28 -13.32
C SER A 49 -12.40 17.66 -12.85
N VAL A 50 -11.89 18.70 -13.51
CA VAL A 50 -12.10 20.10 -13.10
C VAL A 50 -12.79 20.87 -14.23
N THR A 51 -13.78 21.69 -13.85
CA THR A 51 -14.47 22.57 -14.80
C THR A 51 -14.17 24.03 -14.49
N VAL A 52 -13.67 24.77 -15.48
CA VAL A 52 -13.31 26.19 -15.35
C VAL A 52 -14.10 27.02 -16.37
N GLN A 53 -14.78 28.06 -15.88
CA GLN A 53 -15.54 28.97 -16.72
C GLN A 53 -14.63 29.82 -17.62
N PRO A 54 -15.16 30.40 -18.73
CA PRO A 54 -14.36 31.17 -19.65
C PRO A 54 -13.71 32.40 -18.99
N GLY A 55 -12.40 32.56 -19.18
CA GLY A 55 -11.62 33.65 -18.60
C GLY A 55 -11.32 33.51 -17.11
N GLU A 56 -11.77 32.44 -16.45
CA GLU A 56 -11.53 32.21 -15.03
C GLU A 56 -10.31 31.31 -14.76
N SER A 57 -9.87 31.33 -13.51
CA SER A 57 -8.83 30.48 -12.95
C SER A 57 -9.38 29.71 -11.75
N THR A 58 -8.87 28.51 -11.52
CA THR A 58 -9.19 27.70 -10.34
C THR A 58 -7.91 27.11 -9.78
N THR A 59 -7.77 27.14 -8.46
CA THR A 59 -6.73 26.38 -7.75
C THR A 59 -7.29 25.01 -7.38
N VAL A 60 -6.56 23.98 -7.77
CA VAL A 60 -6.90 22.58 -7.54
C VAL A 60 -5.93 22.04 -6.49
N GLU A 61 -6.45 21.43 -5.43
CA GLU A 61 -5.67 20.80 -4.37
C GLU A 61 -5.80 19.28 -4.50
N LEU A 62 -4.67 18.59 -4.62
CA LEU A 62 -4.58 17.15 -4.86
C LEU A 62 -3.85 16.51 -3.69
N GLU A 63 -4.48 15.53 -3.05
CA GLU A 63 -3.83 14.66 -2.06
C GLU A 63 -3.15 13.49 -2.77
N VAL A 64 -1.82 13.42 -2.71
CA VAL A 64 -1.01 12.46 -3.45
C VAL A 64 -0.26 11.54 -2.49
N SER A 65 -0.24 10.24 -2.78
CA SER A 65 0.57 9.25 -2.04
C SER A 65 1.24 8.28 -3.02
N PRO A 66 2.48 8.56 -3.46
CA PRO A 66 3.20 7.67 -4.35
C PRO A 66 3.53 6.36 -3.62
N GLY A 67 2.90 5.26 -4.06
CA GLY A 67 2.92 4.00 -3.32
C GLY A 67 4.28 3.30 -3.26
N PHE A 68 4.93 3.01 -4.40
CA PHE A 68 6.15 2.15 -4.42
C PHE A 68 7.40 2.83 -4.99
N LEU A 69 7.32 4.12 -5.31
CA LEU A 69 8.44 4.87 -5.85
C LEU A 69 9.33 5.36 -4.72
N VAL A 70 10.64 5.17 -4.83
CA VAL A 70 11.63 5.76 -3.92
C VAL A 70 12.81 6.24 -4.76
N GLY A 71 13.29 7.45 -4.48
CA GLY A 71 14.38 8.09 -5.22
C GLY A 71 13.98 9.43 -5.82
N ASN A 72 14.80 9.92 -6.74
CA ASN A 72 14.62 11.21 -7.39
C ASN A 72 13.89 11.05 -8.71
N PHE A 73 12.81 11.79 -8.89
CA PHE A 73 11.94 11.74 -10.07
C PHE A 73 11.60 13.15 -10.56
N GLU A 74 11.05 13.21 -11.77
CA GLU A 74 10.30 14.36 -12.23
C GLU A 74 8.82 14.15 -11.91
N HIS A 75 8.20 15.15 -11.30
CA HIS A 75 6.75 15.22 -11.17
C HIS A 75 6.17 16.26 -12.13
N GLY A 76 4.86 16.27 -12.25
CA GLY A 76 4.17 17.38 -12.91
C GLY A 76 2.66 17.27 -12.88
N ILE A 77 2.02 18.39 -13.17
CA ILE A 77 0.59 18.48 -13.44
C ILE A 77 0.39 18.48 -14.95
N TYR A 78 -0.54 17.65 -15.40
CA TYR A 78 -0.89 17.49 -16.80
C TYR A 78 -2.37 17.76 -16.99
N THR A 79 -2.67 18.47 -18.08
CA THR A 79 -4.02 18.64 -18.63
C THR A 79 -4.00 18.17 -20.08
N SER A 80 -5.15 18.19 -20.77
CA SER A 80 -5.19 17.85 -22.20
C SER A 80 -4.34 18.78 -23.08
N SER A 81 -4.04 20.00 -22.61
CA SER A 81 -3.42 21.06 -23.43
C SER A 81 -2.14 21.68 -22.85
N SER A 82 -1.76 21.33 -21.61
CA SER A 82 -0.65 21.97 -20.90
C SER A 82 -0.06 21.02 -19.86
N ALA A 83 1.21 21.23 -19.52
CA ALA A 83 1.86 20.55 -18.42
C ALA A 83 2.92 21.45 -17.77
N THR A 84 3.07 21.31 -16.46
CA THR A 84 4.11 21.96 -15.65
C THR A 84 4.80 20.90 -14.80
N PHE A 85 6.13 20.94 -14.73
CA PHE A 85 6.97 19.90 -14.12
C PHE A 85 8.02 20.47 -13.18
N GLY A 86 8.53 19.60 -12.30
CA GLY A 86 9.54 19.92 -11.28
C GLY A 86 10.20 18.66 -10.71
N PRO A 87 11.38 18.79 -10.08
CA PRO A 87 12.03 17.67 -9.42
C PRO A 87 11.32 17.32 -8.10
N VAL A 88 11.29 16.02 -7.77
CA VAL A 88 10.81 15.53 -6.48
C VAL A 88 11.64 14.36 -5.99
N GLU A 89 11.90 14.34 -4.69
CA GLU A 89 12.45 13.18 -4.00
C GLU A 89 11.32 12.42 -3.31
N VAL A 90 11.18 11.13 -3.60
CA VAL A 90 10.29 10.25 -2.84
C VAL A 90 11.12 9.42 -1.88
N VAL A 91 10.86 9.56 -0.57
CA VAL A 91 11.57 8.85 0.49
C VAL A 91 10.71 7.75 1.08
N SER A 92 11.31 6.64 1.50
CA SER A 92 10.56 5.58 2.19
C SER A 92 9.99 6.09 3.51
N ARG A 93 8.77 5.66 3.86
CA ARG A 93 8.30 5.81 5.23
C ARG A 93 9.24 5.08 6.18
N THR A 94 9.57 5.70 7.29
CA THR A 94 10.22 4.97 8.38
C THR A 94 9.13 4.16 9.08
N PRO A 95 9.20 2.82 9.10
CA PRO A 95 8.25 2.04 9.88
C PRO A 95 8.45 2.42 11.34
N THR A 96 7.40 2.94 11.98
CA THR A 96 7.38 3.02 13.44
C THR A 96 7.47 1.59 13.94
N GLU A 97 8.62 1.18 14.48
CA GLU A 97 8.73 -0.09 15.20
C GLU A 97 7.73 -0.03 16.36
N THR A 98 6.58 -0.66 16.14
CA THR A 98 5.70 -1.02 17.24
C THR A 98 6.46 -2.09 17.98
N THR A 99 7.15 -1.73 19.07
CA THR A 99 7.71 -2.69 20.02
C THR A 99 6.62 -3.74 20.28
N PRO A 100 6.78 -5.00 19.84
CA PRO A 100 5.90 -6.05 20.31
C PRO A 100 6.09 -6.04 21.82
N GLY A 101 5.04 -5.73 22.58
CA GLY A 101 5.11 -5.80 24.04
C GLY A 101 5.73 -7.13 24.40
N THR A 102 6.83 -7.10 25.17
CA THR A 102 7.47 -8.31 25.69
C THR A 102 6.36 -9.24 26.16
N PRO A 103 6.22 -10.47 25.62
CA PRO A 103 5.31 -11.41 26.23
C PRO A 103 5.81 -11.56 27.67
N THR A 104 5.00 -11.10 28.63
CA THR A 104 5.20 -11.43 30.04
C THR A 104 5.05 -12.94 30.13
N GLU A 105 6.17 -13.67 30.02
CA GLU A 105 6.20 -15.08 30.35
C GLU A 105 5.80 -15.19 31.82
N THR A 106 4.54 -15.56 32.02
CA THR A 106 4.00 -15.90 33.33
C THR A 106 4.70 -17.16 33.78
N ALA A 107 5.37 -17.06 34.93
CA ALA A 107 6.23 -18.08 35.50
C ALA A 107 5.65 -19.50 35.47
N THR A 108 6.52 -20.46 35.16
CA THR A 108 6.33 -21.89 35.38
C THR A 108 5.91 -22.18 36.83
N PRO A 109 4.81 -22.91 37.10
CA PRO A 109 4.64 -23.51 38.41
C PRO A 109 5.48 -24.79 38.48
N THR A 110 6.43 -24.79 39.41
CA THR A 110 7.22 -25.94 39.87
C THR A 110 6.33 -26.94 40.64
N GLU A 111 6.35 -28.19 40.14
CA GLU A 111 6.40 -29.48 40.86
C GLU A 111 5.34 -29.86 41.93
N GLY A 112 4.70 -31.01 41.71
CA GLY A 112 3.91 -31.71 42.72
C GLY A 112 3.36 -33.04 42.20
N GLY A 113 4.12 -34.13 42.35
CA GLY A 113 3.69 -35.46 41.93
C GLY A 113 4.66 -36.58 42.30
N THR A 114 4.93 -36.74 43.59
CA THR A 114 5.59 -37.93 44.15
C THR A 114 4.66 -39.14 44.03
N GLY A 115 5.07 -40.16 43.29
CA GLY A 115 4.42 -41.45 43.22
C GLY A 115 5.31 -42.49 42.55
N ALA A 116 6.28 -43.02 43.30
CA ALA A 116 6.88 -44.33 43.04
C ALA A 116 5.79 -45.42 43.26
N GLU A 117 5.71 -46.56 42.58
CA GLU A 117 6.67 -47.68 42.44
C GLU A 117 6.12 -48.59 41.28
N THR A 118 6.90 -48.95 40.24
CA THR A 118 7.61 -50.25 40.03
C THR A 118 6.81 -51.31 39.18
N PRO A 119 7.45 -52.07 38.26
CA PRO A 119 6.84 -52.63 37.05
C PRO A 119 6.33 -54.08 37.20
N THR A 120 5.51 -54.55 36.25
CA THR A 120 5.27 -55.99 36.04
C THR A 120 5.29 -56.32 34.55
N GLU A 121 6.30 -57.11 34.21
CA GLU A 121 6.55 -57.80 32.95
C GLU A 121 5.54 -58.95 32.74
N GLY A 122 5.07 -59.18 31.51
CA GLY A 122 4.14 -60.28 31.24
C GLY A 122 3.69 -60.42 29.79
N GLY A 123 4.60 -60.82 28.91
CA GLY A 123 4.43 -61.84 27.85
C GLY A 123 3.24 -61.81 26.87
N ALA A 124 3.61 -61.62 25.60
CA ALA A 124 3.22 -62.40 24.42
C ALA A 124 1.76 -62.43 23.92
N GLY A 125 1.61 -61.99 22.66
CA GLY A 125 0.50 -62.36 21.79
C GLY A 125 0.54 -61.55 20.50
N ALA A 126 1.08 -62.14 19.43
CA ALA A 126 0.73 -61.77 18.05
C ALA A 126 -0.81 -61.75 17.91
N GLU A 127 -1.41 -60.90 17.09
CA GLU A 127 -1.71 -61.22 15.69
C GLU A 127 -1.86 -59.91 14.87
N THR A 128 -1.39 -59.92 13.62
CA THR A 128 -1.72 -58.92 12.59
C THR A 128 -2.99 -59.36 11.84
N PRO A 129 -3.90 -58.43 11.49
CA PRO A 129 -4.45 -58.38 10.14
C PRO A 129 -4.43 -56.92 9.61
N THR A 130 -3.75 -56.60 8.51
CA THR A 130 -4.16 -56.78 7.10
C THR A 130 -5.48 -56.09 6.72
N GLU A 131 -5.31 -55.00 5.96
CA GLU A 131 -6.07 -54.54 4.79
C GLU A 131 -7.47 -53.91 4.95
N GLY A 132 -7.61 -52.72 4.35
CA GLY A 132 -8.87 -52.02 4.12
C GLY A 132 -8.64 -50.71 3.36
N ALA A 133 -8.57 -50.82 2.03
CA ALA A 133 -8.37 -49.75 1.05
C ALA A 133 -9.47 -48.66 1.07
N ALA A 134 -9.12 -47.40 0.75
CA ALA A 134 -9.49 -46.67 -0.48
C ALA A 134 -10.35 -45.43 -0.12
N GLY A 135 -10.20 -44.24 -0.71
CA GLY A 135 -9.39 -43.86 -1.87
C GLY A 135 -9.03 -42.38 -1.92
N THR A 136 -7.85 -42.13 -2.50
CA THR A 136 -7.55 -41.25 -3.64
C THR A 136 -8.51 -40.07 -3.88
N GLU A 137 -8.07 -38.84 -3.62
CA GLU A 137 -7.36 -37.96 -4.58
C GLU A 137 -8.29 -37.14 -5.48
N THR A 138 -8.23 -35.83 -5.23
CA THR A 138 -8.71 -34.73 -6.05
C THR A 138 -8.07 -34.76 -7.43
N THR A 139 -8.87 -34.66 -8.50
CA THR A 139 -8.40 -34.13 -9.79
C THR A 139 -9.52 -33.40 -10.52
N THR A 140 -9.30 -32.09 -10.66
CA THR A 140 -9.90 -31.19 -11.64
C THR A 140 -9.20 -31.40 -12.98
N VAL A 141 -9.94 -31.61 -14.09
CA VAL A 141 -9.78 -30.93 -15.40
C VAL A 141 -10.66 -31.58 -16.48
N GLY A 142 -11.32 -30.76 -17.29
CA GLY A 142 -11.92 -31.16 -18.58
C GLY A 142 -13.30 -30.58 -18.80
#